data_AF-A0A346Y046-F1
#
_entry.id   AF-A0A346Y046-F1
#
_cell.length_a   1.000
_cell.length_b   1.000
_cell.length_c   1.000
_cell.angle_alpha   90.00
_cell.angle_beta   90.00
_cell.angle_gamma   90.00
#
_symmetry.space_group_name_H-M   'P 1'
#
loop_
_entity.id
_entity.type
_entity.pdbx_description
1 polymer ?
#
loop_
_entity_poly.entity_id
_entity_poly.type
_entity_poly.pdbx_seq_one_letter_code
_entity_poly.pdbx_strand_id
1 'polypeptide(L)' 'MDHVTPKLRSITGVARALIATVGVEEAVTILLTQFGWDIAFSAVSHVEGPEGARAMWLTLERVGTA' A
#
# COMPACT_ATOMS: atom_id res chain seq x y z
N MET A 1 4.78 22.72 7.58
CA MET A 1 3.60 21.86 7.32
C MET A 1 3.64 20.79 8.38
N ASP A 2 2.62 20.72 9.24
CA ASP A 2 2.55 19.65 10.24
C ASP A 2 2.43 18.30 9.51
N HIS A 3 3.41 17.43 9.72
CA HIS A 3 3.37 16.07 9.18
C HIS A 3 2.33 15.27 9.96
N VAL A 4 1.08 15.28 9.50
CA VAL A 4 0.03 14.40 10.02
C VAL A 4 0.38 12.99 9.58
N THR A 5 1.01 12.21 10.46
CA THR A 5 1.23 10.77 10.21
C THR A 5 -0.14 10.08 10.13
N PRO A 6 -0.49 9.45 8.99
CA PRO A 6 -1.74 8.72 8.86
C PRO A 6 -1.83 7.62 9.91
N LYS A 7 -2.98 7.47 10.57
CA LYS A 7 -3.20 6.33 11.47
C LYS A 7 -3.17 5.04 10.66
N LEU A 8 -2.42 4.04 11.12
CA LEU A 8 -2.25 2.76 10.43
C LEU A 8 -3.58 2.11 10.02
N ARG A 9 -4.59 2.13 10.92
CA ARG A 9 -5.93 1.60 10.62
C ARG A 9 -6.61 2.29 9.43
N SER A 10 -6.41 3.60 9.28
CA SER A 10 -7.00 4.37 8.18
C SER A 10 -6.35 4.00 6.86
N ILE A 11 -5.01 3.91 6.81
CA ILE A 11 -4.30 3.57 5.57
C ILE A 11 -4.51 2.10 5.16
N THR A 12 -4.61 1.17 6.10
CA THR A 12 -4.98 -0.23 5.79
C THR A 12 -6.38 -0.31 5.20
N GLY A 13 -7.33 0.49 5.71
CA GLY A 13 -8.68 0.58 5.13
C GLY A 13 -8.65 1.10 3.70
N VAL A 14 -7.85 2.13 3.42
CA VAL A 14 -7.64 2.68 2.08
C VAL A 14 -6.99 1.64 1.15
N ALA A 15 -5.97 0.93 1.60
CA ALA A 15 -5.30 -0.09 0.81
C ALA A 15 -6.27 -1.22 0.38
N ARG A 16 -7.10 -1.71 1.31
CA ARG A 16 -8.15 -2.69 0.99
C ARG A 16 -9.16 -2.16 -0.02
N ALA A 17 -9.63 -0.92 0.17
CA ALA A 17 -10.60 -0.31 -0.73
C ALA A 17 -10.01 -0.13 -2.14
N LEU A 18 -8.76 0.31 -2.25
CA LEU A 18 -8.05 0.44 -3.52
C LEU A 18 -7.89 -0.91 -4.21
N ILE A 19 -7.39 -1.93 -3.52
CA ILE A 19 -7.21 -3.28 -4.08
C ILE A 19 -8.54 -3.82 -4.62
N ALA A 20 -9.62 -3.67 -3.87
CA ALA A 20 -10.95 -4.14 -4.29
C ALA A 20 -11.53 -3.36 -5.50
N THR A 21 -11.09 -2.11 -5.71
CA THR A 21 -11.65 -1.22 -6.75
C THR A 21 -10.86 -1.26 -8.04
N VAL A 22 -9.53 -1.19 -7.95
CA VAL A 22 -8.64 -1.02 -9.11
C VAL A 22 -7.69 -2.22 -9.31
N GLY A 23 -7.76 -3.21 -8.43
CA GLY A 23 -6.85 -4.35 -8.44
C GLY A 23 -5.51 -4.06 -7.75
N VAL A 24 -4.76 -5.12 -7.49
CA VAL A 24 -3.54 -5.07 -6.66
C VAL A 24 -2.45 -4.18 -7.25
N GLU A 25 -2.19 -4.27 -8.55
CA GLU A 25 -1.06 -3.56 -9.19
C GLU A 25 -1.23 -2.05 -9.23
N GLU A 26 -2.43 -1.59 -9.63
CA GLU A 26 -2.77 -0.17 -9.64
C GLU A 26 -2.82 0.38 -8.20
N ALA A 27 -3.42 -0.37 -7.27
CA ALA A 27 -3.46 0.02 -5.87
C ALA A 27 -2.07 0.23 -5.26
N VAL A 28 -1.12 -0.68 -5.50
CA VAL A 28 0.28 -0.55 -5.03
C VAL A 28 0.94 0.70 -5.63
N THR A 29 0.73 0.95 -6.92
CA THR A 29 1.30 2.12 -7.60
C THR A 29 0.77 3.43 -7.00
N ILE A 30 -0.54 3.52 -6.74
CA ILE A 30 -1.17 4.67 -6.09
C ILE A 30 -0.62 4.84 -4.66
N LEU A 31 -0.59 3.76 -3.88
CA LEU A 31 -0.13 3.81 -2.49
C LEU A 31 1.32 4.28 -2.38
N LEU A 32 2.22 3.74 -3.21
CA LEU A 32 3.62 4.14 -3.26
C LEU A 32 3.78 5.62 -3.64
N THR A 33 3.06 6.06 -4.66
CA THR A 33 3.17 7.44 -5.18
C THR A 33 2.68 8.46 -4.15
N GLN A 34 1.60 8.16 -3.43
CA GLN A 34 0.94 9.11 -2.52
C GLN A 34 1.52 9.08 -1.10
N PHE A 35 1.94 7.92 -0.62
CA PHE A 35 2.32 7.73 0.78
C PHE A 35 3.78 7.31 0.98
N GLY A 36 4.51 7.01 -0.09
CA GLY A 36 5.87 6.49 0.01
C GLY A 36 5.92 5.01 0.39
N TRP A 37 7.13 4.47 0.33
CA TRP A 37 7.45 3.06 0.51
C TRP A 37 7.01 2.50 1.86
N ASP A 38 7.38 3.18 2.95
CA ASP A 38 7.21 2.74 4.34
C ASP A 38 5.73 2.61 4.73
N ILE A 39 4.94 3.63 4.40
CA ILE A 39 3.50 3.66 4.67
C ILE A 39 2.76 2.69 3.76
N ALA A 40 3.10 2.64 2.46
CA ALA A 40 2.49 1.70 1.53
C ALA A 40 2.73 0.25 1.96
N PHE A 41 3.97 -0.10 2.28
CA PHE A 41 4.33 -1.44 2.74
C PHE A 41 3.59 -1.81 4.03
N SER A 42 3.58 -0.91 5.03
CA SER A 42 2.85 -1.13 6.27
C SER A 42 1.35 -1.28 6.04
N ALA A 43 0.76 -0.51 5.11
CA ALA A 43 -0.66 -0.60 4.81
C ALA A 43 -1.03 -1.96 4.20
N VAL A 44 -0.25 -2.42 3.21
CA VAL A 44 -0.53 -3.68 2.50
C VAL A 44 -0.13 -4.92 3.31
N SER A 45 0.81 -4.82 4.25
CA SER A 45 1.17 -5.95 5.13
C SER A 45 0.06 -6.36 6.10
N HIS A 46 -0.95 -5.52 6.26
CA HIS A 46 -2.14 -5.80 7.08
C HIS A 46 -3.35 -6.20 6.23
N VAL A 47 -3.18 -6.34 4.91
CA VAL A 47 -4.19 -6.90 4.03
C VAL A 47 -4.04 -8.42 4.05
N GLU A 48 -5.10 -9.12 4.46
CA GLU A 48 -5.09 -10.58 4.51
C GLU A 48 -5.29 -11.20 3.12
N GLY A 49 -4.84 -12.44 2.97
CA GLY A 49 -5.07 -13.24 1.77
C GLY A 49 -4.01 -13.03 0.66
N PRO A 50 -4.24 -13.68 -0.50
CA PRO A 50 -3.27 -13.71 -1.59
C PRO A 50 -2.99 -12.32 -2.19
N GLU A 51 -3.98 -11.43 -2.14
CA GLU A 51 -3.87 -10.06 -2.62
C GLU A 51 -2.91 -9.23 -1.77
N GLY A 52 -2.94 -9.39 -0.44
CA GLY A 52 -2.00 -8.73 0.46
C GLY A 52 -0.56 -9.21 0.27
N ALA A 53 -0.36 -10.51 0.15
CA ALA A 53 0.96 -11.08 -0.14
C ALA A 53 1.52 -10.60 -1.48
N ARG A 54 0.68 -10.56 -2.53
CA ARG A 54 1.06 -10.02 -3.84
C ARG A 54 1.36 -8.52 -3.76
N ALA A 55 0.55 -7.75 -3.03
CA ALA A 55 0.76 -6.33 -2.84
C ALA A 55 2.11 -6.07 -2.15
N MET A 56 2.42 -6.76 -1.06
CA MET A 56 3.71 -6.66 -0.36
C MET A 56 4.89 -6.92 -1.30
N TRP A 57 4.84 -8.01 -2.07
CA TRP A 57 5.88 -8.34 -3.05
C TRP A 57 6.07 -7.22 -4.08
N LEU A 58 4.99 -6.76 -4.70
CA LEU A 58 5.02 -5.70 -5.70
C LEU A 58 5.52 -4.36 -5.15
N THR A 59 5.28 -4.10 -3.86
CA THR A 59 5.78 -2.92 -3.18
C THR A 59 7.31 -3.01 -3.08
N LEU A 60 7.86 -4.16 -2.66
CA LEU A 60 9.31 -4.40 -2.55
C LEU A 60 10.02 -4.32 -3.90
N GLU A 61 9.44 -4.98 -4.90
CA GLU A 61 9.98 -5.02 -6.27
C GLU A 61 10.14 -3.61 -6.85
N ARG A 62 9.10 -2.78 -6.74
CA ARG A 62 9.10 -1.41 -7.29
C ARG A 62 10.13 -0.50 -6.63
N VAL A 63 10.42 -0.70 -5.35
CA VAL A 63 11.46 0.09 -4.64
C VAL A 63 12.87 -0.40 -4.97
N GLY A 64 13.05 -1.69 -5.24
CA GLY A 64 14.34 -2.20 -5.71
C GLY A 64 14.70 -1.78 -7.15
N THR A 65 13.71 -1.32 -7.94
CA THR A 65 13.87 -0.88 -9.33
C THR A 65 13.84 0.64 -9.53
N ALA A 66 13.61 1.41 -8.48
CA ALA A 66 13.55 2.89 -8.50
C ALA A 66 14.91 3.49 -8.12
#